data_AF-A0A7W6SW94-F1
#
_entry.id   AF-A0A7W6SW94-F1
#
_cell.length_a   1.000
_cell.length_b   1.000
_cell.length_c   1.000
_cell.angle_alpha   90.00
_cell.angle_beta   90.00
_cell.angle_gamma   90.00
#
_symmetry.space_group_name_H-M   'P 1'
#
loop_
_entity.id
_entity.type
_entity.pdbx_description
1 polymer ?
#
loop_
_entity_poly.entity_id
_entity_poly.type
_entity_poly.pdbx_seq_one_letter_code
_entity_poly.pdbx_strand_id
1 'polypeptide(L)'
;MDDPEMKTVCDRLVELAAESMQEAGAPLAMIVDRLVTYGVAQMVAVDGSEITARNFHVIAEKIGAGLFAQATGENAQQSGVRH
;
A
#
# COMPACT_ATOMS: atom_id res chain seq x y z
N MET A 1 -19.24 4.81 -6.24
CA MET A 1 -19.21 5.57 -4.97
C MET A 1 -17.79 6.12 -4.85
N ASP A 2 -17.50 7.21 -5.56
CA ASP A 2 -16.22 7.91 -5.50
C ASP A 2 -16.47 9.25 -4.85
N ASP A 3 -16.67 9.22 -3.53
CA ASP A 3 -16.79 10.42 -2.72
C ASP A 3 -15.38 10.82 -2.23
N PRO A 4 -14.83 11.97 -2.67
CA PRO A 4 -13.51 12.44 -2.22
C PRO A 4 -13.41 12.62 -0.71
N GLU A 5 -14.52 12.95 -0.04
CA GLU A 5 -14.55 13.06 1.42
C GLU A 5 -14.37 11.69 2.07
N MET A 6 -15.04 10.67 1.54
CA MET A 6 -14.90 9.29 2.02
C MET A 6 -13.46 8.78 1.87
N LYS A 7 -12.77 9.11 0.77
CA LYS A 7 -11.35 8.75 0.58
C LYS A 7 -10.47 9.37 1.66
N THR A 8 -10.67 10.65 1.94
CA THR A 8 -9.92 11.38 2.98
C THR A 8 -10.15 10.77 4.36
N VAL A 9 -11.39 10.38 4.67
CA VAL A 9 -11.72 9.70 5.94
C VAL A 9 -11.01 8.35 6.04
N CYS A 10 -11.03 7.53 4.98
CA CYS A 10 -10.31 6.27 4.95
C CYS A 10 -8.80 6.46 5.15
N ASP A 11 -8.20 7.44 4.47
CA ASP A 11 -6.77 7.74 4.60
C ASP A 11 -6.43 8.12 6.05
N ARG A 12 -7.25 8.95 6.69
CA ARG A 12 -7.06 9.34 8.09
C ARG A 12 -7.18 8.16 9.05
N LEU A 13 -8.09 7.21 8.79
CA LEU A 13 -8.23 6.01 9.62
C LEU A 13 -7.02 5.08 9.50
N VAL A 14 -6.47 4.93 8.30
CA VAL A 14 -5.24 4.15 8.06
C VAL A 14 -4.05 4.79 8.75
N GLU A 15 -3.91 6.12 8.65
CA GLU A 15 -2.87 6.89 9.33
C GLU A 15 -2.97 6.72 10.85
N LEU A 16 -4.16 6.89 11.42
CA LEU A 16 -4.39 6.72 12.86
C LEU A 16 -4.02 5.31 13.36
N ALA A 17 -4.36 4.28 12.57
CA ALA A 17 -4.00 2.90 12.91
C ALA A 17 -2.47 2.71 12.91
N ALA A 18 -1.76 3.29 11.93
CA ALA A 18 -0.31 3.24 11.86
C ALA A 18 0.35 4.00 13.02
N GLU A 19 -0.11 5.22 13.31
CA GLU A 19 0.36 6.05 14.43
C GLU A 19 0.19 5.30 15.76
N SER A 20 -1.00 4.75 16.02
CA SER A 20 -1.30 4.02 17.26
C SER A 20 -0.39 2.80 17.46
N MET A 21 -0.09 2.06 16.39
CA MET A 21 0.83 0.92 16.47
C MET A 21 2.28 1.37 16.70
N GLN A 22 2.69 2.48 16.09
CA GLN A 22 4.02 3.06 16.29
C GLN A 22 4.21 3.55 17.73
N GLU A 23 3.21 4.21 18.30
CA GLU A 23 3.20 4.66 19.70
C GLU A 23 3.28 3.46 20.68
N ALA A 24 2.71 2.33 20.31
CA ALA A 24 2.84 1.07 21.05
C ALA A 24 4.22 0.39 20.88
N GLY A 25 5.14 0.98 20.10
CA GLY A 25 6.50 0.50 19.89
C GLY A 25 6.64 -0.54 18.76
N ALA A 26 5.63 -0.70 17.89
CA ALA A 26 5.73 -1.61 16.76
C ALA A 26 6.73 -1.08 15.71
N PRO A 27 7.65 -1.91 15.19
CA PRO A 27 8.52 -1.50 14.09
C PRO A 27 7.73 -1.35 12.80
N LEU A 28 8.17 -0.44 11.91
CA LEU A 28 7.48 -0.14 10.64
C LEU A 28 7.13 -1.39 9.82
N ALA A 29 8.05 -2.35 9.71
CA ALA A 29 7.81 -3.59 8.98
C ALA A 29 6.62 -4.39 9.54
N MET A 30 6.43 -4.39 10.87
CA MET A 30 5.30 -5.04 11.52
C MET A 30 4.00 -4.26 11.26
N ILE A 31 4.03 -2.93 11.33
CA ILE A 31 2.87 -2.08 11.06
C ILE A 31 2.33 -2.35 9.64
N VAL A 32 3.23 -2.30 8.65
CA VAL A 32 2.88 -2.57 7.24
C VAL A 32 2.30 -3.98 7.08
N ASP A 33 2.96 -4.99 7.65
CA ASP A 33 2.49 -6.38 7.60
C ASP A 33 1.08 -6.54 8.20
N ARG A 34 0.79 -5.90 9.34
CA ARG A 34 -0.53 -5.97 9.97
C ARG A 34 -1.61 -5.28 9.15
N LEU A 35 -1.34 -4.08 8.61
CA LEU A 35 -2.30 -3.35 7.77
C LEU A 35 -2.61 -4.12 6.48
N VAL A 36 -1.58 -4.63 5.80
CA VAL A 36 -1.74 -5.42 4.57
C VAL A 36 -2.49 -6.71 4.86
N THR A 37 -2.11 -7.45 5.90
CA THR A 37 -2.77 -8.71 6.26
C THR A 37 -4.25 -8.51 6.56
N TYR A 38 -4.60 -7.48 7.33
CA TYR A 38 -5.99 -7.16 7.62
C TYR A 38 -6.76 -6.80 6.35
N GLY A 39 -6.24 -5.89 5.52
CA GLY A 39 -6.90 -5.47 4.28
C GLY A 39 -7.12 -6.63 3.30
N VAL A 40 -6.10 -7.48 3.12
CA VAL A 40 -6.19 -8.69 2.28
C VAL A 40 -7.23 -9.65 2.82
N ALA A 41 -7.26 -9.90 4.13
CA ALA A 41 -8.26 -10.78 4.73
C ALA A 41 -9.69 -10.29 4.47
N GLN A 42 -9.94 -8.99 4.56
CA GLN A 42 -11.24 -8.40 4.22
C GLN A 42 -11.57 -8.59 2.74
N MET A 43 -10.62 -8.34 1.83
CA MET A 43 -10.83 -8.55 0.39
C MET A 43 -11.16 -10.01 0.07
N VAL A 44 -10.42 -10.96 0.65
CA VAL A 44 -10.69 -12.40 0.46
C VAL A 44 -12.06 -12.78 1.01
N ALA A 45 -12.49 -12.20 2.13
CA ALA A 45 -13.81 -12.47 2.71
C ALA A 45 -14.97 -11.93 1.85
N VAL A 46 -14.77 -10.79 1.17
CA VAL A 46 -15.81 -10.13 0.36
C VAL A 46 -15.82 -10.62 -1.10
N ASP A 47 -14.66 -10.63 -1.75
CA ASP A 47 -14.51 -10.88 -3.19
C ASP A 47 -13.97 -12.29 -3.51
N GLY A 48 -13.50 -13.02 -2.49
CA GLY A 48 -12.87 -14.32 -2.67
C GLY A 48 -11.38 -14.24 -3.02
N SER A 49 -10.70 -15.38 -2.84
CA SER A 49 -9.24 -15.47 -2.97
C SER A 49 -8.75 -15.28 -4.42
N GLU A 50 -9.48 -15.77 -5.41
CA GLU A 50 -9.06 -15.68 -6.82
C GLU A 50 -9.03 -14.24 -7.32
N ILE A 51 -10.10 -13.47 -7.06
CA ILE A 51 -10.20 -12.06 -7.45
C ILE A 51 -9.15 -11.24 -6.70
N THR A 52 -9.00 -11.48 -5.39
CA THR A 52 -7.99 -10.81 -4.58
C THR A 52 -6.58 -11.04 -5.12
N ALA A 53 -6.22 -12.29 -5.44
CA ALA A 53 -4.90 -12.62 -6.00
C ALA A 53 -4.64 -11.91 -7.34
N ARG A 54 -5.65 -11.85 -8.23
CA ARG A 54 -5.57 -11.14 -9.50
C ARG A 54 -5.31 -9.64 -9.30
N ASN A 55 -6.02 -9.01 -8.37
CA ASN A 55 -5.83 -7.59 -8.04
C ASN A 55 -4.42 -7.32 -7.52
N PHE A 56 -3.87 -8.19 -6.68
CA PHE A 56 -2.50 -8.09 -6.20
C PHE A 56 -1.46 -8.26 -7.31
N HIS A 57 -1.73 -9.12 -8.30
CA HIS A 57 -0.87 -9.24 -9.48
C HIS A 57 -0.80 -7.92 -10.27
N VAL A 58 -1.95 -7.27 -10.50
CA VAL A 58 -2.00 -5.96 -11.17
C VAL A 58 -1.24 -4.89 -10.38
N ILE A 59 -1.32 -4.91 -9.04
CA ILE A 59 -0.54 -4.00 -8.20
C ILE A 59 0.96 -4.26 -8.37
N ALA A 60 1.39 -5.53 -8.36
CA ALA A 60 2.79 -5.91 -8.56
C ALA A 60 3.31 -5.46 -9.94
N GLU A 61 2.51 -5.61 -11.01
CA GLU A 61 2.86 -5.11 -12.35
C GLU A 61 3.03 -3.59 -12.35
N LYS A 62 2.13 -2.84 -11.70
CA LYS A 62 2.23 -1.37 -11.59
C LYS A 62 3.47 -0.94 -10.81
N ILE A 63 3.82 -1.65 -9.74
CA ILE A 63 5.05 -1.42 -8.98
C ILE A 63 6.26 -1.61 -9.89
N GLY A 64 6.31 -2.72 -10.63
CA GLY A 64 7.38 -2.99 -11.60
C GLY A 64 7.46 -1.96 -12.73
N ALA A 65 6.32 -1.35 -13.10
CA ALA A 65 6.25 -0.25 -14.06
C ALA A 65 6.62 1.13 -13.47
N GLY A 66 7.01 1.19 -12.19
CA GLY A 66 7.48 2.42 -11.55
C GLY A 66 6.37 3.28 -10.96
N LEU A 67 5.23 2.70 -10.54
CA LEU A 67 4.14 3.42 -9.87
C LEU A 67 4.62 4.34 -8.74
N PHE A 68 5.65 3.92 -8.01
CA PHE A 68 6.21 4.68 -6.89
C PHE A 68 7.45 5.49 -7.23
N ALA A 69 7.94 5.45 -8.47
CA ALA A 69 9.22 6.06 -8.82
C ALA A 69 9.27 7.58 -8.59
N GLN A 70 8.13 8.26 -8.66
CA GLN A 70 8.02 9.70 -8.32
C GLN A 70 8.05 9.95 -6.81
N ALA A 71 7.56 9.01 -6.01
CA ALA A 71 7.53 9.10 -4.55
C ALA A 71 8.86 8.66 -3.92
N THR A 72 9.53 7.66 -4.50
CA THR A 72 10.79 7.10 -3.98
C THR A 72 12.03 7.75 -4.59
N GLY A 73 11.91 8.36 -5.76
CA GLY A 73 13.04 8.91 -6.51
C GLY A 73 13.90 7.85 -7.21
N GLU A 74 13.50 6.57 -7.23
CA GLU A 74 14.29 5.46 -7.80
C GLU A 74 14.64 5.65 -9.29
N ASN A 75 13.83 6.40 -10.05
CA ASN A 75 14.13 6.75 -11.46
C ASN A 75 15.27 7.78 -11.60
N ALA A 76 15.54 8.61 -10.59
CA ALA A 76 16.64 9.56 -10.62
C ALA A 76 18.01 8.86 -10.52
N GLN A 77 18.08 7.70 -9.84
CA GLN A 77 19.29 6.90 -9.74
C GLN A 77 19.66 6.16 -11.03
N GLN A 78 18.70 5.82 -11.89
CA GLN A 78 18.99 5.17 -13.18
C GLN A 78 19.53 6.12 -14.25
N SER A 79 19.30 7.43 -14.12
CA SER A 79 19.75 8.44 -15.10
C SER A 79 21.19 8.93 -14.86
N GLY A 80 21.84 8.49 -13.78
CA GLY A 80 23.19 8.92 -13.38
C GLY A 80 24.35 8.05 -13.89
N VAL A 81 24.09 7.02 -14.70
CA VAL A 81 25.16 6.18 -15.29
C VAL A 81 25.08 6.23 -16.81
N ARG A 82 25.73 7.23 -17.40
CA ARG A 82 26.36 7.11 -18.73
C ARG A 82 27.71 7.81 -18.69
N HIS A 83 28.73 7.02 -19.01
CA HIS A 83 30.15 7.38 -19.20
C HIS A 83 30.34 8.56 -20.16
#